data_AF-A0A9Q0FVZ3-F1
#
_entry.id   AF-A0A9Q0FVZ3-F1
#
_cell.length_a   1.000
_cell.length_b   1.000
_cell.length_c   1.000
_cell.angle_alpha   90.00
_cell.angle_beta   90.00
_cell.angle_gamma   90.00
#
_symmetry.space_group_name_H-M   'P 1'
#
loop_
_entity.id
_entity.type
_entity.pdbx_description
1 polymer ?
#
loop_
_entity_poly.entity_id
_entity_poly.type
_entity_poly.pdbx_seq_one_letter_code
_entity_poly.pdbx_strand_id
1 'polypeptide(L)'
;GNTRSEHRSDRGAADIIKQPSTIKIVQVDGKLQVLKQPIQARNITSQDPNCFLCSLESMSIGNSVQRVPDEEELQPAQIYFLWFPYFNLEAI
;
A
#
# COMPACT_ATOMS: atom_id res chain seq x y z
N GLY A 1 -18.10 -38.86 -45.11
CA GLY A 1 -18.01 -37.75 -44.16
C GLY A 1 -18.49 -38.22 -42.80
N ASN A 2 -17.69 -38.02 -41.75
CA ASN A 2 -18.01 -37.11 -40.65
C ASN A 2 -16.93 -37.27 -39.57
N THR A 3 -16.04 -36.28 -39.46
CA THR A 3 -15.11 -36.10 -38.36
C THR A 3 -15.87 -35.50 -37.18
N ARG A 4 -16.06 -36.27 -36.10
CA ARG A 4 -16.76 -35.81 -34.89
C ARG A 4 -15.75 -35.03 -34.04
N SER A 5 -15.87 -33.70 -34.11
CA SER A 5 -15.09 -32.73 -33.33
C SER A 5 -15.40 -32.86 -31.84
N GLU A 6 -14.41 -33.26 -31.05
CA GLU A 6 -14.45 -33.15 -29.58
C GLU A 6 -14.15 -31.70 -29.20
N HIS A 7 -15.19 -30.92 -28.92
CA HIS A 7 -15.04 -29.65 -28.21
C HIS A 7 -14.64 -29.92 -26.76
N ARG A 8 -13.33 -30.04 -26.53
CA ARG A 8 -12.75 -29.97 -25.18
C ARG A 8 -12.92 -28.54 -24.68
N SER A 9 -13.81 -28.37 -23.71
CA SER A 9 -14.02 -27.13 -22.99
C SER A 9 -12.77 -26.85 -22.15
N ASP A 10 -11.85 -26.05 -22.70
CA ASP A 10 -10.71 -25.50 -22.00
C ASP A 10 -11.20 -24.38 -21.07
N ARG A 11 -11.77 -24.77 -19.92
CA ARG A 11 -12.15 -23.87 -18.82
C ARG A 11 -11.09 -23.94 -17.71
N GLY A 12 -9.82 -23.78 -18.09
CA GLY A 12 -8.66 -23.86 -17.20
C GLY A 12 -7.97 -22.51 -16.91
N ALA A 13 -8.59 -21.37 -17.23
CA ALA A 13 -7.91 -20.07 -17.19
C ALA A 13 -8.74 -18.98 -16.48
N ALA A 14 -9.03 -19.11 -15.18
CA ALA A 14 -9.48 -17.96 -14.38
C ALA A 14 -9.40 -18.07 -12.85
N ASP A 15 -8.95 -19.18 -12.25
CA ASP A 15 -8.69 -19.21 -10.80
C ASP A 15 -7.29 -18.64 -10.51
N ILE A 16 -7.05 -17.41 -10.98
CA ILE A 16 -6.01 -16.56 -10.41
C ILE A 16 -6.44 -16.34 -8.96
N ILE A 17 -5.70 -16.92 -8.02
CA ILE A 17 -5.87 -16.65 -6.58
C ILE A 17 -5.84 -15.13 -6.42
N LYS A 18 -7.01 -14.50 -6.30
CA LYS A 18 -7.13 -13.08 -5.97
C LYS A 18 -6.66 -12.95 -4.54
N GLN A 19 -5.38 -12.64 -4.36
CA GLN A 19 -4.91 -12.26 -3.04
C GLN A 19 -5.71 -11.03 -2.58
N PRO A 20 -6.22 -11.01 -1.34
CA PRO A 20 -6.95 -9.85 -0.84
C PRO A 20 -6.02 -8.63 -0.88
N SER A 21 -6.51 -7.49 -1.39
CA SER A 21 -5.77 -6.25 -1.32
C SER A 21 -5.48 -5.89 0.14
N THR A 22 -4.27 -5.43 0.39
CA THR A 22 -3.81 -5.07 1.74
C THR A 22 -3.24 -3.66 1.72
N ILE A 23 -3.32 -2.99 2.86
CA ILE A 23 -2.63 -1.74 3.13
C ILE A 23 -1.22 -2.11 3.60
N LYS A 24 -0.21 -1.45 3.05
CA LYS A 24 1.19 -1.65 3.42
C LYS A 24 1.73 -0.37 4.04
N ILE A 25 2.26 -0.47 5.25
CA ILE A 25 2.86 0.66 5.96
C ILE A 25 4.31 0.30 6.25
N VAL A 26 5.24 1.07 5.68
CA VAL A 26 6.66 0.94 5.98
C VAL A 26 6.97 1.83 7.19
N GLN A 27 7.33 1.21 8.30
CA GLN A 27 7.74 1.88 9.52
C GLN A 27 9.13 2.49 9.38
N VAL A 28 9.50 3.40 10.28
CA VAL A 28 10.77 4.12 10.13
C VAL A 28 12.00 3.25 10.38
N ASP A 29 11.84 2.12 11.08
CA ASP A 29 12.88 1.10 11.21
C ASP A 29 13.00 0.18 9.97
N GLY A 30 12.24 0.48 8.92
CA GLY A 30 12.19 -0.28 7.67
C GLY A 30 11.27 -1.51 7.72
N LYS A 31 10.61 -1.80 8.84
CA LYS A 31 9.67 -2.93 8.93
C LYS A 31 8.39 -2.65 8.17
N LEU A 32 7.79 -3.71 7.61
CA LEU A 32 6.53 -3.65 6.90
C LEU A 32 5.39 -4.13 7.80
N GLN A 33 4.43 -3.24 8.07
CA GLN A 33 3.13 -3.58 8.65
C GLN A 33 2.11 -3.78 7.52
N VAL A 34 1.32 -4.85 7.60
CA VAL A 34 0.29 -5.20 6.60
C VAL A 34 -1.08 -5.27 7.27
N LEU A 35 -2.03 -4.48 6.77
CA LEU A 35 -3.40 -4.44 7.28
C LEU A 35 -4.40 -4.87 6.20
N LYS A 36 -5.48 -5.53 6.63
CA LYS A 36 -6.51 -6.07 5.72
C LYS A 36 -7.75 -5.17 5.60
N GLN A 37 -7.91 -4.21 6.51
CA GLN A 37 -9.09 -3.35 6.60
C GLN A 37 -8.65 -1.90 6.60
N PRO A 38 -9.43 -1.00 5.97
CA PRO A 38 -9.23 0.45 6.09
C PRO A 38 -9.08 0.87 7.55
N ILE A 39 -8.22 1.85 7.75
CA ILE A 39 -7.93 2.42 9.06
C ILE A 39 -7.61 3.90 8.90
N GLN A 40 -8.04 4.73 9.84
CA GLN A 40 -7.69 6.14 9.82
C GLN A 40 -6.22 6.36 10.12
N ALA A 41 -5.59 7.27 9.39
CA ALA A 41 -4.16 7.59 9.50
C ALA A 41 -3.74 7.89 10.95
N ARG A 42 -4.59 8.60 11.71
CA ARG A 42 -4.33 8.91 13.13
C ARG A 42 -4.09 7.69 14.01
N ASN A 43 -4.70 6.55 13.71
CA ASN A 43 -4.54 5.35 14.52
C ASN A 43 -3.16 4.70 14.33
N ILE A 44 -2.50 5.01 13.22
CA ILE A 44 -1.11 4.62 12.96
C ILE A 44 -0.17 5.64 13.61
N THR A 45 -0.36 6.93 13.34
CA THR A 45 0.52 7.99 13.85
C THR A 45 0.43 8.17 15.37
N SER A 46 -0.67 7.78 16.01
CA SER A 46 -0.78 7.78 17.48
C SER A 46 0.19 6.83 18.17
N GLN A 47 0.68 5.80 17.47
CA GLN A 47 1.67 4.85 18.00
C GLN A 47 3.08 5.45 17.96
N ASP A 48 3.33 6.35 17.01
CA ASP A 48 4.62 7.01 16.78
C ASP A 48 4.41 8.53 16.59
N PRO A 49 4.17 9.30 17.67
CA PRO A 49 3.71 10.70 17.59
C PRO A 49 4.73 11.66 16.97
N ASN A 50 5.99 11.25 16.82
CA ASN A 50 7.02 12.02 16.14
C ASN A 50 7.05 11.77 14.62
N CYS A 51 6.17 10.90 14.10
CA CYS A 51 6.10 10.56 12.68
C CYS A 51 4.82 11.09 12.05
N PHE A 52 4.84 11.25 10.73
CA PHE A 52 3.64 11.42 9.93
C PHE A 52 3.58 10.36 8.83
N LEU A 53 2.37 10.08 8.34
CA LEU A 53 2.16 9.19 7.19
C LEU A 53 2.23 9.94 5.88
N CYS A 54 2.75 9.29 4.86
CA CYS A 54 2.80 9.78 3.50
C CYS A 54 2.52 8.64 2.52
N SER A 55 1.76 8.91 1.46
CA SER A 55 1.40 7.92 0.44
C SER A 55 2.50 7.84 -0.62
N LEU A 56 2.87 6.62 -1.03
CA LEU A 56 3.81 6.40 -2.12
C LEU A 56 3.36 7.09 -3.43
N GLU A 57 2.05 7.13 -3.70
CA GLU A 57 1.52 7.73 -4.93
C GLU A 57 1.68 9.26 -4.94
N SER A 58 1.71 9.88 -3.77
CA SER A 58 1.91 11.34 -3.62
C SER A 58 3.38 11.76 -3.59
N MET A 59 4.31 10.80 -3.53
CA MET A 59 5.73 11.07 -3.47
C MET A 59 6.36 11.17 -4.85
N SER A 60 7.20 12.18 -5.05
CA SER A 60 8.02 12.33 -6.25
C SER A 60 9.38 12.91 -5.90
N ILE A 61 10.41 12.47 -6.62
CA ILE A 61 11.79 12.95 -6.42
C ILE A 61 11.85 14.46 -6.65
N GLY A 62 12.52 15.18 -5.73
CA GLY A 62 12.72 16.63 -5.81
C GLY A 62 11.58 17.47 -5.25
N ASN A 63 10.47 16.86 -4.80
CA ASN A 63 9.35 17.57 -4.19
C ASN A 63 9.23 17.27 -2.69
N SER A 64 8.61 18.20 -1.95
CA SER A 64 8.29 18.00 -0.54
C SER A 64 7.29 16.85 -0.37
N VAL A 65 7.53 16.00 0.64
CA VAL A 65 6.62 14.91 0.99
C VAL A 65 5.29 15.48 1.52
N GLN A 66 4.18 14.95 1.02
CA GLN A 66 2.84 15.31 1.47
C GLN A 66 2.38 14.38 2.59
N ARG A 67 1.87 14.99 3.67
CA ARG A 67 1.27 14.26 4.80
C ARG A 67 -0.13 13.79 4.43
N VAL A 68 -0.44 12.54 4.74
CA VAL A 68 -1.80 12.01 4.76
C VAL A 68 -2.54 12.61 5.96
N PRO A 69 -3.69 13.28 5.76
CA PRO A 69 -4.51 13.81 6.85
C PRO A 69 -4.90 12.75 7.87
N ASP A 70 -4.99 13.15 9.14
CA ASP A 70 -5.23 12.24 10.27
C ASP A 70 -6.60 11.53 10.20
N GLU A 71 -7.57 12.16 9.56
CA GLU A 71 -8.93 11.65 9.37
C GLU A 71 -9.08 10.73 8.15
N GLU A 72 -8.11 10.74 7.24
CA GLU A 72 -8.15 9.95 6.00
C GLU A 72 -8.03 8.45 6.31
N GLU A 73 -8.88 7.64 5.67
CA GLU A 73 -8.78 6.18 5.74
C GLU A 73 -7.78 5.66 4.71
N LEU A 74 -6.81 4.90 5.20
CA LEU A 74 -5.83 4.22 4.36
C LEU A 74 -6.51 3.13 3.52
N GLN A 75 -6.20 3.09 2.23
CA GLN A 75 -6.89 2.22 1.27
C GLN A 75 -6.11 0.93 0.97
N PRO A 76 -6.79 -0.22 0.85
CA PRO A 76 -6.16 -1.44 0.37
C PRO A 76 -5.52 -1.27 -1.00
N ALA A 77 -4.42 -1.99 -1.24
CA ALA A 77 -3.55 -1.89 -2.41
C ALA A 77 -2.68 -0.63 -2.49
N GLN A 78 -2.70 0.23 -1.47
CA GLN A 78 -1.77 1.37 -1.36
C GLN A 78 -0.62 1.08 -0.38
N ILE A 79 0.48 1.81 -0.59
CA ILE A 79 1.69 1.76 0.23
C ILE A 79 1.88 3.14 0.87
N TYR A 80 2.09 3.14 2.17
CA TYR A 80 2.36 4.32 2.97
C TYR A 80 3.68 4.17 3.71
N PHE A 81 4.30 5.30 4.02
CA PHE A 81 5.53 5.37 4.80
C PHE A 81 5.28 6.19 6.06
N LEU A 82 5.83 5.75 7.19
CA LEU A 82 6.06 6.63 8.33
C LEU A 82 7.35 7.39 8.08
N TRP A 83 7.27 8.71 8.17
CA TRP A 83 8.39 9.62 7.93
C TRP A 83 8.65 10.51 9.14
N PHE A 84 9.93 10.72 9.48
CA PHE A 84 10.31 11.66 10.53
C PHE A 84 10.44 13.08 9.95
N PRO A 85 9.81 14.09 10.56
CA PRO A 85 9.91 15.49 10.14
C PRO A 85 11.32 16.08 10.31
N TYR A 86 12.21 15.39 11.06
CA TYR A 86 13.55 15.86 11.39
C TYR A 86 14.68 15.23 10.59
N PHE A 87 14.41 14.50 9.49
CA PHE A 87 15.45 14.23 8.49
C PHE A 87 15.77 15.55 7.76
N ASN A 88 16.54 16.40 8.43
CA ASN A 88 17.10 17.62 7.88
C ASN A 88 18.06 17.23 6.77
N LEU A 89 17.88 17.82 5.58
CA LEU A 89 18.73 17.64 4.40
C LEU A 89 20.14 18.23 4.55
N GLU A 90 20.48 18.78 5.72
CA GLU A 90 21.79 19.35 6.07
C GLU A 90 22.85 18.28 6.45
N ALA A 91 22.58 16.99 6.22
CA ALA A 91 23.49 15.90 6.57
C ALA A 91 23.85 14.98 5.39
N ILE A 92 23.85 15.50 4.16
CA ILE A 92 24.46 14.84 2.99
C ILE A 92 25.33 15.85 2.24
#